data_AF-A0A6B2TAB7-F1
#
_entry.id   AF-A0A6B2TAB7-F1
#
_cell.length_a   1.000
_cell.length_b   1.000
_cell.length_c   1.000
_cell.angle_alpha   90.00
_cell.angle_beta   90.00
_cell.angle_gamma   90.00
#
_symmetry.space_group_name_H-M   'P 1'
#
loop_
_entity.id
_entity.type
_entity.pdbx_description
1 polymer ?
#
loop_
_entity_poly.entity_id
_entity_poly.type
_entity_poly.pdbx_seq_one_letter_code
_entity_poly.pdbx_strand_id
1 'polypeptide(L)' 'MSTAILTGQPVPGSPLEGDLRSLGFDVRVASDAADAESLLAAVPADQRVAVVDARFVGHVHALRLGLTDPRFAASAV' A
#
# COMPACT_ATOMS: atom_id res chain seq x y z
N MET A 1 -1.27 -11.55 -6.83
CA MET A 1 -0.49 -10.29 -6.71
C MET A 1 -0.97 -9.60 -5.44
N SER A 2 -0.07 -9.04 -4.63
CA SER A 2 -0.46 -8.31 -3.42
C SER A 2 -1.04 -6.94 -3.79
N THR A 3 -2.10 -6.49 -3.11
CA THR A 3 -2.71 -5.17 -3.38
C THR A 3 -2.16 -4.13 -2.40
N ALA A 4 -1.91 -2.91 -2.87
CA ALA A 4 -1.66 -1.74 -2.04
C ALA A 4 -2.73 -0.67 -2.29
N ILE A 5 -3.33 -0.14 -1.24
CA ILE A 5 -4.32 0.93 -1.28
C ILE A 5 -3.69 2.20 -0.70
N LEU A 6 -3.56 3.23 -1.54
CA LEU A 6 -3.15 4.56 -1.12
C LEU A 6 -4.34 5.33 -0.58
N THR A 7 -4.20 5.88 0.63
CA THR A 7 -5.24 6.67 1.29
C THR A 7 -4.78 8.11 1.52
N GLY A 8 -5.72 9.05 1.50
CA GLY A 8 -5.41 10.47 1.65
C GLY A 8 -5.00 11.16 0.34
N GLN A 9 -4.71 12.45 0.40
CA GLN A 9 -4.43 13.24 -0.80
C GLN A 9 -3.03 12.92 -1.37
N PRO A 10 -2.94 12.56 -2.67
CA PRO A 10 -1.66 12.39 -3.34
C PRO A 10 -0.81 13.65 -3.27
N VAL A 11 0.46 13.49 -2.90
CA VAL A 11 1.44 14.57 -2.94
C VAL A 11 2.01 14.64 -4.36
N PRO A 12 1.91 15.79 -5.07
CA PRO A 12 2.46 15.93 -6.42
C PRO A 12 3.95 15.60 -6.47
N GLY A 13 4.36 14.78 -7.43
CA GLY A 13 5.75 14.34 -7.59
C GLY A 13 6.22 13.28 -6.59
N SER A 14 5.32 12.75 -5.74
CA SER A 14 5.65 11.64 -4.84
C SER A 14 6.04 10.38 -5.63
N PRO A 15 7.14 9.69 -5.26
CA PRO A 15 7.55 8.44 -5.90
C PRO A 15 6.74 7.23 -5.42
N LEU A 16 5.91 7.40 -4.38
CA LEU A 16 5.30 6.33 -3.61
C LEU A 16 4.55 5.28 -4.46
N GLU A 17 3.77 5.74 -5.43
CA GLU A 17 3.01 4.84 -6.31
C GLU A 17 3.94 3.96 -7.17
N GLY A 18 5.02 4.55 -7.69
CA GLY A 18 6.03 3.85 -8.48
C GLY A 18 6.88 2.89 -7.62
N ASP A 19 7.22 3.31 -6.40
CA ASP A 19 7.95 2.48 -5.45
C ASP A 19 7.16 1.23 -5.06
N LEU A 20 5.86 1.37 -4.77
CA LEU A 20 4.97 0.24 -4.46
C LEU A 20 4.82 -0.73 -5.65
N ARG A 21 4.66 -0.22 -6.87
CA ARG A 21 4.62 -1.09 -8.06
C ARG A 21 5.95 -1.81 -8.30
N SER A 22 7.08 -1.14 -8.06
CA SER A 22 8.41 -1.75 -8.16
C SER A 22 8.62 -2.86 -7.13
N LEU A 23 7.93 -2.81 -5.99
CA LEU A 23 7.88 -3.88 -4.99
C LEU A 23 6.89 -5.01 -5.33
N GLY A 24 6.15 -4.90 -6.44
CA GLY A 24 5.24 -5.93 -6.95
C GLY A 24 3.79 -5.82 -6.49
N PHE A 25 3.38 -4.66 -5.98
CA PHE A 25 1.98 -4.40 -5.60
C PHE A 25 1.14 -3.94 -6.79
N ASP A 26 -0.11 -4.40 -6.85
CA ASP A 26 -1.18 -3.72 -7.61
C ASP A 26 -1.65 -2.52 -6.79
N VAL A 27 -1.47 -1.31 -7.31
CA VAL A 27 -1.72 -0.07 -6.55
C VAL A 27 -3.06 0.54 -6.93
N ARG A 28 -3.91 0.73 -5.93
CA ARG A 28 -5.20 1.44 -6.02
C ARG A 28 -5.16 2.68 -5.14
N VAL A 29 -5.89 3.72 -5.52
CA VAL A 29 -5.98 4.98 -4.76
C VAL A 29 -7.40 5.15 -4.30
N ALA A 30 -7.57 5.34 -2.99
CA ALA A 30 -8.86 5.65 -2.37
C ALA A 30 -9.03 7.16 -2.24
N SER A 31 -10.14 7.71 -2.71
CA SER A 31 -10.44 9.15 -2.54
C SER A 31 -10.76 9.52 -1.10
N ASP A 32 -11.35 8.59 -0.36
CA ASP A 32 -11.81 8.77 1.02
C ASP A 32 -11.91 7.41 1.74
N ALA A 33 -12.44 7.43 2.97
CA ALA A 33 -12.57 6.23 3.78
C ALA A 33 -13.59 5.22 3.21
N ALA A 34 -14.70 5.69 2.62
CA ALA A 34 -15.74 4.80 2.08
C ALA A 34 -15.24 4.10 0.80
N ASP A 35 -14.46 4.81 -0.01
CA ASP A 35 -13.77 4.23 -1.16
C ASP A 35 -12.70 3.21 -0.72
N ALA A 36 -11.93 3.52 0.33
CA ALA A 36 -10.97 2.58 0.89
C ALA A 36 -11.63 1.28 1.40
N GLU A 37 -12.77 1.40 2.08
CA GLU A 37 -13.57 0.24 2.52
C GLU A 37 -14.06 -0.59 1.33
N SER A 38 -14.56 0.07 0.28
CA SER A 38 -15.05 -0.59 -0.95
C SER A 38 -13.92 -1.33 -1.67
N LEU A 39 -12.75 -0.70 -1.80
CA LEU A 39 -11.57 -1.29 -2.40
C LEU A 39 -11.04 -2.48 -1.58
N LEU A 40 -11.08 -2.38 -0.25
CA LEU A 40 -10.67 -3.46 0.65
C LEU A 40 -11.62 -4.66 0.53
N ALA A 41 -12.94 -4.42 0.49
CA ALA A 41 -13.95 -5.46 0.35
C ALA A 41 -13.88 -6.19 -1.00
N ALA A 42 -13.32 -5.55 -2.03
CA ALA A 42 -13.11 -6.16 -3.35
C ALA A 42 -11.88 -7.10 -3.40
N VAL A 43 -10.99 -7.07 -2.41
CA VAL A 43 -9.84 -7.97 -2.36
C VAL A 43 -10.27 -9.34 -1.82
N PRO A 44 -9.85 -10.46 -2.44
CA PRO A 44 -10.13 -11.79 -1.92
C PRO A 44 -9.63 -11.96 -0.47
N ALA A 45 -10.44 -12.59 0.38
CA ALA A 45 -10.21 -12.66 1.82
C ALA A 45 -8.93 -13.42 2.23
N ASP A 46 -8.37 -14.22 1.33
CA ASP A 46 -7.11 -14.95 1.51
C ASP A 46 -5.87 -14.11 1.14
N GLN A 47 -6.05 -12.88 0.67
CA GLN A 47 -4.98 -12.00 0.24
C GLN A 47 -4.69 -10.91 1.26
N ARG A 48 -3.41 -10.56 1.38
CA ARG A 48 -2.96 -9.43 2.19
C ARG A 48 -3.07 -8.13 1.41
N VAL A 49 -3.40 -7.06 2.13
CA VAL A 49 -3.51 -5.70 1.59
C VAL A 49 -2.61 -4.76 2.38
N ALA A 50 -1.77 -4.00 1.69
CA ALA A 50 -1.05 -2.89 2.28
C ALA A 50 -1.92 -1.63 2.20
N VAL A 51 -2.17 -0.97 3.33
CA VAL A 51 -2.85 0.34 3.35
C VAL A 51 -1.81 1.39 3.72
N VAL A 52 -1.56 2.34 2.83
CA VAL A 52 -0.46 3.30 2.94
C VAL A 52 -0.98 4.72 2.76
N ASP A 53 -0.63 5.62 3.67
CA ASP A 53 -0.98 7.04 3.54
C ASP A 53 -0.16 7.66 2.39
N ALA A 54 -0.83 8.37 1.49
CA ALA A 54 -0.24 9.00 0.31
C ALA A 54 0.77 10.11 0.66
N ARG A 55 0.78 10.57 1.92
CA ARG A 55 1.75 11.54 2.47
C ARG A 55 2.99 10.88 3.05
N PHE A 56 3.16 9.57 2.90
CA PHE A 56 4.40 8.90 3.27
C PHE A 56 5.57 9.48 2.46
N VAL A 57 6.55 10.05 3.16
CA VAL A 57 7.75 10.69 2.58
C VAL A 57 9.03 9.87 2.83
N GLY A 58 8.90 8.64 3.34
CA GLY A 58 10.04 7.76 3.59
C GLY A 58 10.58 7.14 2.30
N HIS A 59 11.78 6.56 2.39
CA HIS A 59 12.40 5.87 1.26
C HIS A 59 11.74 4.52 0.96
N VAL A 60 11.86 4.06 -0.29
CA VAL A 60 11.44 2.71 -0.73
C VAL A 60 11.99 1.58 0.15
N HIS A 61 13.18 1.77 0.76
CA HIS A 61 13.74 0.77 1.67
C HIS A 61 12.90 0.57 2.93
N ALA A 62 12.27 1.63 3.44
CA ALA A 62 11.33 1.53 4.56
C ALA A 62 10.05 0.79 4.16
N LEU A 63 9.53 1.02 2.94
CA LEU A 63 8.40 0.26 2.40
C LEU A 63 8.74 -1.22 2.27
N ARG A 64 9.93 -1.54 1.73
CA ARG A 64 10.40 -2.94 1.64
C ARG A 64 10.45 -3.59 3.02
N LEU A 65 11.06 -2.94 4.01
CA LEU A 65 11.15 -3.49 5.36
C LEU A 65 9.76 -3.72 5.98
N GLY A 66 8.88 -2.72 5.93
CA GLY A 66 7.58 -2.79 6.58
C GLY A 66 6.54 -3.68 5.87
N LEU A 67 6.62 -3.82 4.55
CA LEU A 67 5.59 -4.49 3.75
C LEU A 67 6.01 -5.85 3.20
N THR A 68 7.32 -6.17 3.21
CA THR A 68 7.82 -7.40 2.58
C THR A 68 8.78 -8.21 3.45
N ASP A 69 9.44 -7.63 4.46
CA ASP A 69 10.40 -8.36 5.28
C ASP A 69 9.66 -9.21 6.34
N PRO A 70 9.77 -10.55 6.33
CA PRO A 70 8.99 -11.42 7.22
C PRO A 70 9.32 -11.24 8.70
N ARG A 71 10.41 -10.53 9.05
CA ARG A 71 10.76 -10.24 10.44
C ARG A 71 9.84 -9.21 11.09
N PHE A 72 9.13 -8.40 10.30
CA PHE A 72 8.19 -7.40 10.81
C PHE A 72 6.78 -7.99 10.86
N ALA A 73 6.08 -7.79 11.98
CA ALA A 73 4.73 -8.35 12.18
C ALA A 73 3.72 -7.92 11.11
N ALA A 74 3.87 -6.71 10.55
CA ALA A 74 3.01 -6.19 9.48
C ALA A 74 3.13 -6.99 8.16
N SER A 75 4.26 -7.66 7.95
CA SER A 75 4.59 -8.45 6.76
C SER A 75 4.80 -9.94 7.07
N ALA A 76 4.75 -10.34 8.33
CA ALA A 76 4.79 -11.72 8.78
C ALA A 76 3.49 -12.47 8.38
N VAL A 77 3.60 -13.78 8.20
CA VAL A 77 2.51 -14.71 7.89
C VAL A 77 2.35 -15.67 9.06
#